data_AF-A0A6V7HZ69-F1
#
_entry.id   AF-A0A6V7HZ69-F1
#
_cell.length_a   1.000
_cell.length_b   1.000
_cell.length_c   1.000
_cell.angle_alpha   90.00
_cell.angle_beta   90.00
_cell.angle_gamma   90.00
#
_symmetry.space_group_name_H-M   'P 1'
#
loop_
_entity.id
_entity.type
_entity.pdbx_description
1 polymer ?
#
loop_
_entity_poly.entity_id
_entity_poly.type
_entity_poly.pdbx_seq_one_letter_code
_entity_poly.pdbx_strand_id
1 'polypeptide(L)' 'SHGGSTGQHYSTGERRLLVKVVRANELGGQEGCSQPYCIVEVDEPPQKHQTSIKRDTLNPVWDEAFL' A
#
# COMPACT_ATOMS: atom_id res chain seq x y z
N SER A 1 -15.69 -36.24 -16.21
CA SER A 1 -16.58 -35.28 -15.51
C SER A 1 -16.63 -35.64 -14.04
N HIS A 2 -16.68 -34.62 -13.16
CA HIS A 2 -16.55 -34.65 -11.69
C HIS A 2 -15.09 -34.83 -11.23
N GLY A 3 -14.44 -33.91 -10.51
CA GLY A 3 -14.87 -32.70 -9.81
C GLY A 3 -14.17 -32.64 -8.44
N GLY A 4 -13.57 -31.51 -8.10
CA GLY A 4 -13.18 -31.18 -6.72
C GLY A 4 -11.68 -31.21 -6.41
N SER A 5 -10.91 -30.28 -6.97
CA SER A 5 -9.62 -29.90 -6.38
C SER A 5 -9.88 -29.01 -5.17
N THR A 6 -9.38 -29.47 -4.03
CA THR A 6 -9.41 -28.87 -2.70
C THR A 6 -9.00 -27.39 -2.70
N GLY A 7 -9.96 -26.48 -2.59
CA GLY A 7 -9.71 -25.13 -2.09
C GLY A 7 -9.77 -25.17 -0.57
N GLN A 8 -8.63 -25.13 0.10
CA GLN A 8 -8.62 -24.90 1.55
C GLN A 8 -9.31 -23.56 1.83
N HIS A 9 -10.51 -23.60 2.40
CA HIS A 9 -11.08 -22.46 3.08
C HIS A 9 -10.18 -22.15 4.28
N TYR A 10 -9.21 -21.25 4.09
CA TYR A 10 -8.63 -20.54 5.21
C TYR A 10 -9.80 -19.78 5.84
N SER A 11 -10.21 -20.19 7.03
CA SER A 11 -11.05 -19.34 7.88
C SER A 11 -10.33 -18.00 8.00
N THR A 12 -10.87 -16.97 7.35
CA THR A 12 -10.43 -15.57 7.36
C THR A 12 -10.69 -14.95 8.73
N GLY A 13 -10.30 -15.64 9.81
CA GLY A 13 -10.21 -15.01 11.13
C GLY A 13 -9.25 -13.83 11.04
N GLU A 14 -9.69 -12.68 11.57
CA GLU A 14 -9.02 -11.38 11.74
C GLU A 14 -7.54 -11.23 11.34
N ARG A 15 -7.15 -11.59 10.12
CA ARG A 15 -5.80 -11.34 9.61
C ARG A 15 -5.75 -9.87 9.24
N ARG A 16 -5.07 -9.09 10.07
CA ARG A 16 -4.82 -7.66 9.86
C ARG A 16 -3.45 -7.47 9.22
N LEU A 17 -3.33 -6.57 8.25
CA LEU A 17 -2.08 -6.27 7.58
C LEU A 17 -1.64 -4.85 7.95
N LEU A 18 -0.65 -4.74 8.83
CA LEU A 18 -0.04 -3.45 9.13
C LEU A 18 0.94 -3.06 8.01
N VAL A 19 0.58 -2.07 7.20
CA VAL A 19 1.46 -1.49 6.18
C VAL A 19 1.97 -0.15 6.67
N LYS A 20 3.30 0.01 6.82
CA LYS A 20 3.93 1.30 7.13
C LYS A 20 4.63 1.87 5.91
N VAL A 21 4.14 3.00 5.40
CA VAL A 21 4.80 3.77 4.34
C VAL A 21 5.76 4.76 4.99
N VAL A 22 7.06 4.47 4.94
CA VAL A 22 8.08 5.25 5.65
C VAL A 22 8.55 6.44 4.82
N ARG A 23 9.25 6.18 3.71
CA ARG A 23 9.87 7.22 2.88
C ARG A 23 10.14 6.72 1.47
N ALA A 24 10.38 7.65 0.55
CA ALA A 24 11.00 7.40 -0.75
C ALA A 24 12.19 8.35 -0.91
N ASN A 25 13.12 7.99 -1.78
CA ASN A 25 14.32 8.78 -2.07
C ASN A 25 14.40 9.09 -3.57
N GLU A 26 14.87 10.28 -3.90
CA GLU A 26 15.20 10.74 -5.26
C GLU A 26 14.05 10.59 -6.28
N LEU A 27 12.81 10.89 -5.86
CA LEU A 27 11.63 10.83 -6.72
C LEU A 27 11.66 11.90 -7.83
N GLY A 28 11.27 11.52 -9.04
CA GLY A 28 11.07 12.43 -10.17
C GLY A 28 12.35 12.84 -10.92
N GLY A 29 13.51 12.30 -10.57
CA GLY A 29 14.75 12.53 -11.31
C GLY A 29 15.11 14.02 -11.40
N GLN A 30 15.48 14.49 -12.60
CA GLN A 30 15.86 15.89 -12.83
C GLN A 30 14.70 16.88 -12.69
N GLU A 31 13.50 16.51 -13.14
CA GLU A 31 12.30 17.36 -13.09
C GLU A 31 11.71 17.42 -11.67
N GLY A 32 12.03 16.41 -10.86
CA GLY A 32 11.55 16.27 -9.51
C GLY A 32 10.08 15.87 -9.40
N CYS A 33 9.59 15.78 -8.17
CA CYS A 33 8.21 15.44 -7.87
C CYS A 33 7.61 16.49 -6.94
N SER A 34 6.67 17.30 -7.45
CA SER A 34 6.11 18.41 -6.68
C SER A 34 5.14 17.97 -5.59
N GLN A 35 4.43 16.85 -5.78
CA GLN A 35 3.35 16.42 -4.88
C GLN A 35 3.30 14.89 -4.71
N PRO A 36 4.38 14.22 -4.24
CA PRO A 36 4.37 12.79 -4.03
C PRO A 36 3.38 12.32 -2.95
N TYR A 37 2.72 11.20 -3.21
CA TYR A 37 1.90 10.42 -2.29
C TYR A 37 1.92 8.93 -2.70
N CYS A 38 1.58 8.04 -1.77
CA CYS A 38 1.40 6.61 -2.04
C CYS A 38 -0.06 6.21 -1.90
N ILE A 39 -0.48 5.22 -2.69
CA ILE A 39 -1.74 4.49 -2.52
C ILE A 39 -1.38 3.05 -2.15
N VAL A 40 -2.01 2.53 -1.11
CA VAL A 40 -1.94 1.12 -0.69
C VAL A 40 -3.30 0.47 -0.99
N GLU A 41 -3.32 -0.56 -1.82
CA GLU A 41 -4.53 -1.32 -2.18
C GLU A 41 -4.35 -2.79 -1.76
N VAL A 42 -5.39 -3.37 -1.15
CA VAL A 42 -5.46 -4.79 -0.73
C VAL A 42 -6.69 -5.40 -1.37
N ASP A 43 -6.59 -6.61 -1.91
CA ASP A 43 -7.67 -7.23 -2.69
C ASP A 43 -8.73 -7.92 -1.82
N GLU A 44 -8.33 -8.63 -0.75
CA GLU A 44 -9.24 -9.45 0.06
C GLU A 44 -8.97 -9.28 1.57
N PRO A 45 -9.79 -8.49 2.30
CA PRO A 45 -10.89 -7.68 1.80
C PRO A 45 -10.41 -6.45 1.01
N PRO A 46 -11.23 -5.91 0.09
CA PRO A 46 -10.89 -4.69 -0.63
C PRO A 46 -10.66 -3.51 0.32
N GLN A 47 -9.44 -2.98 0.33
CA GLN A 47 -9.06 -1.81 1.12
C GLN A 47 -8.21 -0.87 0.27
N LYS A 48 -8.37 0.44 0.49
CA LYS A 48 -7.59 1.48 -0.18
C LYS A 48 -7.22 2.57 0.82
N HIS A 49 -5.92 2.82 0.95
CA HIS A 49 -5.38 3.88 1.79
C HIS A 49 -4.49 4.80 0.97
N GLN A 50 -4.45 6.07 1.34
CA GLN A 50 -3.60 7.07 0.72
C GLN A 50 -2.82 7.78 1.81
N THR A 51 -1.53 8.04 1.55
CA THR A 51 -0.73 8.88 2.44
C THR A 51 -1.10 10.36 2.30
N SER A 52 -0.60 11.18 3.22
CA SER A 52 -0.51 12.62 2.99
C SER A 52 0.32 12.95 1.75
N ILE A 53 -0.02 14.06 1.10
CA ILE A 53 0.77 14.64 0.02
C ILE A 53 1.92 15.43 0.64
N LYS A 54 3.15 15.15 0.22
CA LYS A 54 4.31 15.99 0.56
C LYS A 54 4.58 16.93 -0.60
N ARG A 55 4.89 18.20 -0.34
CA ARG A 55 5.15 19.19 -1.39
C ARG A 55 6.65 19.43 -1.56
N ASP A 56 7.06 19.67 -2.80
CA ASP A 56 8.37 20.18 -3.19
C ASP A 56 9.55 19.39 -2.60
N THR A 57 9.42 18.06 -2.57
CA THR A 57 10.46 17.17 -2.04
C THR A 57 10.64 15.94 -2.91
N LEU A 58 11.90 15.65 -3.22
CA LEU A 58 12.30 14.41 -3.90
C LEU A 58 12.46 13.25 -2.91
N ASN A 59 12.52 13.56 -1.61
CA ASN A 59 12.76 12.60 -0.54
C ASN A 59 11.63 12.66 0.50
N PRO A 60 10.37 12.36 0.13
CA PRO A 60 9.26 12.44 1.06
C PRO A 60 9.42 11.41 2.18
N VAL A 61 9.13 11.86 3.41
CA VAL A 61 8.96 11.01 4.59
C VAL A 61 7.51 11.12 5.04
N TRP A 62 6.79 10.01 5.00
CA TRP A 62 5.40 9.93 5.44
C TRP A 62 5.33 9.40 6.87
N ASP A 63 6.01 8.28 7.13
CA ASP A 63 5.93 7.52 8.39
C ASP A 63 4.49 7.17 8.81
N GLU A 64 3.64 6.88 7.83
CA GLU A 64 2.21 6.61 8.00
C GLU A 64 1.95 5.10 8.02
N ALA A 65 1.00 4.65 8.84
CA ALA A 65 0.64 3.24 8.99
C ALA A 65 -0.85 2.98 8.73
N PHE A 66 -1.15 1.91 8.02
CA PHE A 66 -2.49 1.43 7.64
C PHE A 66 -2.67 0.00 8.12
N LEU A 67 -3.89 -0.38 8.54
CA LEU A 67 -4.22 -1.67 9.16
C LEU A 67 -5.21 -2.49 8.33
#